data_AF-A0A357IRQ6-F1
#
_entry.id   AF-A0A357IRQ6-F1
#
_cell.length_a   1.000
_cell.length_b   1.000
_cell.length_c   1.000
_cell.angle_alpha   90.00
_cell.angle_beta   90.00
_cell.angle_gamma   90.00
#
_symmetry.space_group_name_H-M   'P 1'
#
loop_
_entity.id
_entity.type
_entity.pdbx_description
1 polymer ?
#
loop_
_entity_poly.entity_id
_entity_poly.type
_entity_poly.pdbx_seq_one_letter_code
_entity_poly.pdbx_strand_id
1 'polypeptide(L)'
;MSEFNVVRRCYGCGVILQSEDPAKPGYIDPEIVGKAEVNAPLFCQACWKQTKYNSAPLEPSASQDFLSMLRDAKASDALIVFVVNLFSFECSLVPEVCRILEGLKLLVLANKRDLLPKKADDSSLRKYVSQRFRKARLSVSENDVCLISLRSDLNVDRVVSRMQKERQGHDVYVIGAAGAGKTIFVNAFLRSYANPSSRAIGISKYPRTELSVMTIPLDSSSSLFDTPGTSLENSMITHVDASDMKRILPQSEIKARSYSLSKGEKLILGDDLASIELLNGARTPVKLYCSNEVSVSKRLGTKIEDAFYRFADQIRAKREKNPSADFDAFETKIEEKGERDIGIEGLGWICFRSAGQTFRIYVRKGVSLYSGNAKIKIK
;
A
#
# COMPACT_ATOMS: atom_id res chain seq x y z
N MET A 1 4.18 51.33 25.90
CA MET A 1 3.35 50.11 25.81
C MET A 1 4.24 49.01 25.30
N SER A 2 4.36 47.90 26.01
CA SER A 2 5.13 46.73 25.56
C SER A 2 4.41 46.07 24.39
N GLU A 3 5.04 46.04 23.22
CA GLU A 3 4.53 45.28 22.07
C GLU A 3 4.70 43.78 22.33
N PHE A 4 3.60 43.04 22.29
CA PHE A 4 3.65 41.58 22.33
C PHE A 4 4.00 41.07 20.94
N ASN A 5 5.22 40.54 20.77
CA ASN A 5 5.62 39.89 19.54
C ASN A 5 4.90 38.54 19.39
N VAL A 6 4.21 38.34 18.26
CA VAL A 6 3.58 37.06 17.93
C VAL A 6 4.67 36.06 17.54
N VAL A 7 4.89 35.07 18.41
CA VAL A 7 5.82 33.96 18.12
C VAL A 7 5.14 32.96 17.19
N ARG A 8 5.57 32.90 15.92
CA ARG A 8 5.07 31.93 14.95
C ARG A 8 5.76 30.57 15.15
N ARG A 9 4.99 29.48 15.04
CA ARG A 9 5.48 28.10 15.16
C ARG A 9 5.31 27.33 13.86
N CYS A 10 6.22 26.40 13.60
CA CYS A 10 6.15 25.49 12.48
C CYS A 10 4.93 24.58 12.62
N TYR A 11 4.08 24.52 11.62
CA TYR A 11 2.91 23.63 11.59
C TYR A 11 3.30 22.14 11.65
N GLY A 12 4.42 21.76 11.04
CA GLY A 12 4.91 20.37 11.01
C GLY A 12 5.46 19.86 12.35
N CYS A 13 6.44 20.54 12.95
CA CYS A 13 7.15 20.06 14.15
C CYS A 13 6.92 20.89 15.43
N GLY A 14 6.16 21.98 15.36
CA GLY A 14 5.85 22.83 16.51
C GLY A 14 6.99 23.73 17.01
N VAL A 15 8.19 23.67 16.41
CA VAL A 15 9.32 24.55 16.76
C VAL A 15 9.01 26.01 16.44
N ILE A 16 9.61 26.94 17.20
CA ILE A 16 9.52 28.38 16.90
C ILE A 16 10.20 28.66 15.55
N LEU A 17 9.52 29.39 14.69
CA LEU A 17 10.07 29.79 13.40
C LEU A 17 11.05 30.95 13.57
N GLN A 18 12.18 30.85 12.88
CA GLN A 18 13.22 31.87 12.87
C GLN A 18 13.78 32.03 11.46
N SER A 19 14.32 33.19 11.13
CA SER A 19 14.86 33.49 9.80
C SER A 19 16.32 33.97 9.85
N GLU A 20 16.99 33.76 10.98
CA GLU A 20 18.34 34.27 11.28
C GLU A 20 19.44 33.28 10.87
N ASP A 21 19.24 31.98 11.13
CA ASP A 21 20.28 30.96 10.97
C ASP A 21 19.76 29.72 10.24
N PRO A 22 20.14 29.51 8.96
CA PRO A 22 19.76 28.33 8.18
C PRO A 22 20.12 26.98 8.80
N ALA A 23 21.12 26.92 9.69
CA ALA A 23 21.57 25.69 10.32
C ALA A 23 20.78 25.33 11.59
N LYS A 24 19.98 26.24 12.14
CA LYS A 24 19.24 26.01 13.39
C LYS A 24 17.81 25.51 13.15
N PRO A 25 17.25 24.70 14.09
CA PRO A 25 15.86 24.29 14.05
C PRO A 25 14.91 25.48 13.90
N GLY A 26 13.86 25.30 13.10
CA GLY A 26 12.86 26.35 12.88
C GLY A 26 13.20 27.36 11.81
N TYR A 27 14.35 27.24 11.12
CA TYR A 27 14.68 28.16 10.02
C TYR A 27 13.57 28.20 8.97
N ILE A 28 13.17 29.38 8.53
CA ILE A 28 12.26 29.62 7.41
C ILE A 28 12.76 30.84 6.65
N ASP A 29 12.63 30.81 5.33
CA ASP A 29 13.09 31.90 4.47
C ASP A 29 12.35 33.21 4.83
N PRO A 30 13.09 34.31 5.10
CA PRO A 30 12.49 35.61 5.46
C PRO A 30 11.44 36.08 4.44
N GLU A 31 11.62 35.79 3.15
CA GLU A 31 10.66 36.19 2.11
C GLU A 31 9.30 35.48 2.27
N ILE A 32 9.30 34.23 2.71
CA ILE A 32 8.08 33.45 2.92
C ILE A 32 7.31 34.00 4.12
N VAL A 33 8.03 34.35 5.20
CA VAL A 33 7.41 34.95 6.38
C VAL A 33 6.79 36.31 6.05
N GLY A 34 7.50 37.13 5.27
CA GLY A 34 7.06 38.48 4.88
C GLY A 34 5.85 38.50 3.94
N LYS A 35 5.64 37.44 3.15
CA LYS A 35 4.51 37.31 2.22
C LYS A 35 3.32 36.53 2.80
N ALA A 36 3.46 35.95 3.99
CA ALA A 36 2.46 35.06 4.56
C ALA A 36 1.35 35.81 5.31
N GLU A 37 0.09 35.47 5.00
CA GLU A 37 -1.08 35.91 5.76
C GLU A 37 -0.94 35.51 7.25
N VAL A 38 -1.57 36.29 8.13
CA VAL A 38 -1.41 36.15 9.60
C VAL A 38 -1.75 34.74 10.11
N ASN A 39 -2.69 34.05 9.45
CA ASN A 39 -3.16 32.71 9.83
C ASN A 39 -2.67 31.60 8.88
N ALA A 40 -1.75 31.90 7.96
CA ALA A 40 -1.26 30.89 7.03
C ALA A 40 -0.40 29.85 7.77
N PRO A 41 -0.60 28.54 7.51
CA PRO A 41 0.27 27.52 8.07
C PRO A 41 1.68 27.63 7.46
N LEU A 42 2.68 27.83 8.32
CA LEU A 42 4.08 27.97 7.93
C LEU A 42 4.90 26.76 8.37
N PHE A 43 5.81 26.31 7.53
CA PHE A 43 6.70 25.19 7.81
C PHE A 43 8.15 25.68 7.88
N CYS A 44 8.92 25.22 8.86
CA CYS A 44 10.37 25.40 8.84
C CYS A 44 10.97 24.64 7.64
N GLN A 45 12.13 25.06 7.16
CA GLN A 45 12.79 24.49 5.98
C GLN A 45 13.03 22.98 6.10
N ALA A 46 13.28 22.46 7.31
CA ALA A 46 13.40 21.03 7.55
C ALA A 46 12.06 20.30 7.34
N CYS A 47 10.98 20.78 7.98
CA CYS A 47 9.63 20.24 7.77
C CYS A 47 9.17 20.44 6.33
N TRP A 48 9.46 21.59 5.72
CA TRP A 48 9.14 21.89 4.33
C TRP A 48 9.88 20.98 3.35
N LYS A 49 11.15 20.64 3.61
CA LYS A 49 11.89 19.67 2.80
C LYS A 49 11.33 18.26 2.95
N GLN A 50 10.98 17.84 4.18
CA GLN A 50 10.34 16.56 4.43
C GLN A 50 8.94 16.48 3.82
N THR A 51 8.20 17.60 3.82
CA THR A 51 6.88 17.66 3.19
C THR A 51 6.98 17.87 1.70
N LYS A 52 8.05 18.40 1.09
CA LYS A 52 8.15 18.65 -0.37
C LYS A 52 8.85 17.53 -1.13
N TYR A 53 9.75 16.80 -0.48
CA TYR A 53 10.49 15.68 -1.07
C TYR A 53 10.41 14.48 -0.13
N ASN A 54 9.63 13.46 -0.51
CA ASN A 54 9.75 12.17 0.16
C ASN A 54 11.14 11.60 -0.15
N SER A 55 12.02 11.55 0.85
CA SER A 55 13.38 10.98 0.68
C SER A 55 13.35 9.46 0.45
N ALA A 56 12.23 8.82 0.77
CA ALA A 56 11.93 7.42 0.51
C ALA A 56 10.41 7.25 0.29
N PRO A 57 9.95 6.20 -0.41
CA PRO A 57 8.53 5.89 -0.50
C PRO A 57 7.89 5.72 0.89
N LEU A 58 6.64 6.16 1.05
CA LEU A 58 5.94 6.05 2.33
C LEU A 58 5.64 4.60 2.71
N GLU A 59 5.97 4.26 3.96
CA GLU A 59 5.65 2.96 4.54
C GLU A 59 4.20 2.92 5.05
N PRO A 60 3.54 1.75 5.02
CA PRO A 60 2.20 1.60 5.58
C PRO A 60 2.25 1.65 7.12
N SER A 61 1.20 2.20 7.74
CA SER A 61 1.11 2.41 9.19
C SER A 61 -0.15 1.77 9.81
N ALA A 62 -0.16 1.65 11.13
CA ALA A 62 -1.29 1.16 11.91
C ALA A 62 -1.53 2.03 13.17
N SER A 63 -2.77 2.08 13.65
CA SER A 63 -3.10 2.84 14.87
C SER A 63 -2.62 2.12 16.13
N GLN A 64 -2.35 2.87 17.21
CA GLN A 64 -1.92 2.28 18.49
C GLN A 64 -2.95 1.32 19.09
N ASP A 65 -4.23 1.63 18.92
CA ASP A 65 -5.32 0.74 19.30
C ASP A 65 -5.24 -0.61 18.58
N PHE A 66 -4.92 -0.61 17.29
CA PHE A 66 -4.80 -1.82 16.49
C PHE A 66 -3.61 -2.64 16.95
N LEU A 67 -2.48 -1.98 17.22
CA LEU A 67 -1.31 -2.64 17.79
C LEU A 67 -1.60 -3.23 19.17
N SER A 68 -2.41 -2.56 20.01
CA SER A 68 -2.80 -3.09 21.33
C SER A 68 -3.59 -4.39 21.20
N MET A 69 -4.58 -4.43 20.32
CA MET A 69 -5.35 -5.65 20.03
C MET A 69 -4.45 -6.79 19.52
N LEU A 70 -3.48 -6.49 18.66
CA LEU A 70 -2.54 -7.51 18.19
C LEU A 70 -1.62 -8.05 19.29
N ARG A 71 -1.27 -7.23 20.30
CA ARG A 71 -0.53 -7.71 21.47
C ARG A 71 -1.38 -8.66 22.31
N ASP A 72 -2.67 -8.38 22.47
CA ASP A 72 -3.61 -9.28 23.14
C ASP A 72 -3.75 -10.60 22.37
N ALA A 73 -3.89 -10.53 21.04
CA ALA A 73 -3.88 -11.72 20.16
C ALA A 73 -2.60 -12.55 20.29
N LYS A 74 -1.44 -11.87 20.44
CA LYS A 74 -0.16 -12.54 20.68
C LYS A 74 -0.13 -13.24 22.04
N ALA A 75 -0.61 -12.57 23.08
CA ALA A 75 -0.63 -13.10 24.43
C ALA A 75 -1.55 -14.32 24.59
N SER A 76 -2.61 -14.43 23.79
CA SER A 76 -3.55 -15.56 23.80
C SER A 76 -3.22 -16.67 22.79
N ASP A 77 -2.06 -16.60 22.12
CA ASP A 77 -1.63 -17.53 21.06
C ASP A 77 -2.71 -17.73 19.97
N ALA A 78 -3.34 -16.62 19.57
CA ALA A 78 -4.44 -16.64 18.63
C ALA A 78 -4.00 -17.01 17.20
N LEU A 79 -4.92 -17.60 16.44
CA LEU A 79 -4.73 -17.76 15.00
C LEU A 79 -4.96 -16.43 14.28
N ILE A 80 -4.01 -16.04 13.44
CA ILE A 80 -4.13 -14.84 12.61
C ILE A 80 -4.58 -15.22 11.21
N VAL A 81 -5.76 -14.77 10.82
CA VAL A 81 -6.24 -14.86 9.43
C VAL A 81 -5.86 -13.57 8.72
N PHE A 82 -4.76 -13.61 7.97
CA PHE A 82 -4.20 -12.43 7.31
C PHE A 82 -4.73 -12.31 5.88
N VAL A 83 -5.64 -11.37 5.65
CA VAL A 83 -6.21 -11.11 4.33
C VAL A 83 -5.36 -10.10 3.56
N VAL A 84 -4.81 -10.53 2.43
CA VAL A 84 -4.00 -9.67 1.54
C VAL A 84 -4.62 -9.55 0.16
N ASN A 85 -4.56 -8.35 -0.41
CA ASN A 85 -4.93 -8.11 -1.80
C ASN A 85 -3.70 -8.32 -2.69
N LEU A 86 -3.76 -9.24 -3.66
CA LEU A 86 -2.64 -9.54 -4.56
C LEU A 86 -2.17 -8.33 -5.42
N PHE A 87 -2.95 -7.25 -5.51
CA PHE A 87 -2.62 -6.04 -6.27
C PHE A 87 -2.09 -4.89 -5.41
N SER A 88 -2.35 -4.90 -4.11
CA SER A 88 -1.92 -3.87 -3.14
C SER A 88 -1.32 -4.55 -1.92
N PHE A 89 -0.42 -5.50 -2.21
CA PHE A 89 0.09 -6.43 -1.21
C PHE A 89 0.98 -5.72 -0.20
N GLU A 90 1.79 -4.76 -0.64
CA GLU A 90 2.76 -4.09 0.21
C GLU A 90 2.09 -3.21 1.27
N CYS A 91 0.93 -2.61 0.96
CA CYS A 91 0.11 -1.90 1.94
C CYS A 91 -0.34 -2.79 3.11
N SER A 92 -0.31 -4.13 2.95
CA SER A 92 -0.73 -5.05 4.01
C SER A 92 0.39 -5.41 4.98
N LEU A 93 1.67 -5.24 4.63
CA LEU A 93 2.82 -5.63 5.46
C LEU A 93 3.37 -4.45 6.27
N VAL A 94 2.56 -3.95 7.21
CA VAL A 94 3.00 -2.90 8.17
C VAL A 94 4.14 -3.44 9.05
N PRO A 95 5.32 -2.79 9.10
CA PRO A 95 6.48 -3.32 9.84
C PRO A 95 6.22 -3.59 11.32
N GLU A 96 5.53 -2.68 12.00
CA GLU A 96 5.19 -2.83 13.43
C GLU A 96 4.22 -3.99 13.67
N VAL A 97 3.22 -4.15 12.80
CA VAL A 97 2.30 -5.30 12.81
C VAL A 97 3.08 -6.59 12.64
N CYS A 98 3.95 -6.67 11.62
CA CYS A 98 4.76 -7.86 11.36
C CYS A 98 5.62 -8.25 12.58
N ARG A 99 6.22 -7.26 13.26
CA ARG A 99 7.00 -7.50 14.48
C ARG A 99 6.16 -8.09 15.62
N ILE A 100 4.93 -7.61 15.81
CA ILE A 100 4.04 -8.17 16.84
C ILE A 100 3.63 -9.60 16.48
N LEU A 101 3.35 -9.87 15.20
CA LEU A 101 2.89 -11.18 14.74
C LEU A 101 4.00 -12.24 14.67
N GLU A 102 5.28 -11.88 14.83
CA GLU A 102 6.39 -12.81 14.84
C GLU A 102 6.19 -13.91 15.90
N GLY A 103 6.25 -15.17 15.46
CA GLY A 103 6.02 -16.36 16.29
C GLY A 103 4.59 -16.89 16.30
N LEU A 104 3.59 -16.10 15.86
CA LEU A 104 2.21 -16.58 15.78
C LEU A 104 1.95 -17.45 14.56
N LYS A 105 0.89 -18.25 14.63
CA LYS A 105 0.39 -19.03 13.51
C LYS A 105 -0.44 -18.13 12.58
N LEU A 106 -0.10 -18.14 11.30
CA LEU A 106 -0.76 -17.32 10.28
C LEU A 106 -1.41 -18.21 9.22
N LEU A 107 -2.70 -17.96 8.95
CA LEU A 107 -3.40 -18.42 7.75
C LEU A 107 -3.56 -17.25 6.79
N VAL A 108 -2.84 -17.28 5.66
CA VAL A 108 -2.81 -16.15 4.72
C VAL A 108 -3.86 -16.33 3.62
N LEU A 109 -4.78 -15.38 3.51
CA LEU A 109 -5.79 -15.33 2.47
C LEU A 109 -5.37 -14.35 1.38
N ALA A 110 -4.78 -14.88 0.31
CA ALA A 110 -4.35 -14.12 -0.85
C ALA A 110 -5.53 -13.93 -1.83
N ASN A 111 -6.25 -12.83 -1.63
CA ASN A 111 -7.51 -12.52 -2.30
C ASN A 111 -7.31 -11.86 -3.67
N LYS A 112 -8.39 -11.85 -4.46
CA LYS A 112 -8.50 -11.32 -5.83
C LYS A 112 -7.70 -12.13 -6.86
N ARG A 113 -7.53 -13.44 -6.62
CA ARG A 113 -6.86 -14.34 -7.58
C ARG A 113 -7.55 -14.36 -8.95
N ASP A 114 -8.86 -14.16 -8.99
CA ASP A 114 -9.68 -14.09 -10.21
C ASP A 114 -9.29 -12.94 -11.15
N LEU A 115 -8.73 -11.86 -10.60
CA LEU A 115 -8.31 -10.70 -11.39
C LEU A 115 -6.90 -10.87 -11.99
N LEU A 116 -6.10 -11.82 -11.49
CA LEU A 116 -4.79 -12.13 -12.08
C LEU A 116 -4.97 -12.99 -13.34
N PRO A 117 -4.03 -12.91 -14.31
CA PRO A 117 -4.07 -13.74 -15.52
C PRO A 117 -4.28 -15.22 -15.18
N LYS A 118 -5.24 -15.89 -15.82
CA LYS A 118 -5.56 -17.30 -15.56
C LYS A 118 -4.36 -18.23 -15.78
N LYS A 119 -3.48 -17.86 -16.72
CA LYS A 119 -2.24 -18.59 -17.05
C LYS A 119 -1.11 -18.42 -16.03
N ALA A 120 -1.27 -17.54 -15.03
CA ALA A 120 -0.33 -17.40 -13.93
C ALA A 120 -0.33 -18.69 -13.09
N ASP A 121 0.87 -19.15 -12.74
CA ASP A 121 1.04 -20.39 -11.99
C ASP A 121 0.76 -20.17 -10.49
N ASP A 122 -0.22 -20.90 -9.97
CA ASP A 122 -0.66 -20.80 -8.58
C ASP A 122 0.42 -21.22 -7.58
N SER A 123 1.25 -22.22 -7.93
CA SER A 123 2.37 -22.61 -7.07
C SER A 123 3.39 -21.49 -6.94
N SER A 124 3.79 -20.88 -8.07
CA SER A 124 4.67 -19.72 -8.08
C SER A 124 4.08 -18.53 -7.31
N LEU A 125 2.77 -18.30 -7.38
CA LEU A 125 2.09 -17.24 -6.61
C LEU A 125 2.12 -17.50 -5.10
N ARG A 126 1.84 -18.74 -4.65
CA ARG A 126 1.94 -19.09 -3.21
C ARG A 126 3.36 -18.96 -2.70
N LYS A 127 4.34 -19.38 -3.51
CA LYS A 127 5.76 -19.19 -3.23
C LYS A 127 6.12 -17.72 -3.12
N TYR A 128 5.66 -16.88 -4.04
CA TYR A 128 5.87 -15.43 -3.97
C TYR A 128 5.30 -14.86 -2.66
N VAL A 129 4.03 -15.15 -2.34
CA VAL A 129 3.38 -14.63 -1.13
C VAL A 129 4.11 -15.09 0.13
N SER A 130 4.37 -16.39 0.28
CA SER A 130 5.09 -16.92 1.45
C SER A 130 6.49 -16.33 1.60
N GLN A 131 7.24 -16.15 0.49
CA GLN A 131 8.53 -15.48 0.52
C GLN A 131 8.42 -14.02 0.97
N ARG A 132 7.37 -13.30 0.56
CA ARG A 132 7.16 -11.91 1.00
C ARG A 132 6.92 -11.82 2.50
N PHE A 133 6.11 -12.72 3.06
CA PHE A 133 5.87 -12.81 4.51
C PHE A 133 7.16 -13.19 5.27
N ARG A 134 7.94 -14.15 4.77
CA ARG A 134 9.24 -14.52 5.37
C ARG A 134 10.24 -13.38 5.38
N LYS A 135 10.27 -12.56 4.32
CA LYS A 135 11.09 -11.33 4.30
C LYS A 135 10.67 -10.33 5.38
N ALA A 136 9.39 -10.33 5.77
CA ALA A 136 8.87 -9.55 6.88
C ALA A 136 9.00 -10.27 8.25
N ARG A 137 9.83 -11.33 8.34
CA ARG A 137 10.07 -12.16 9.53
C ARG A 137 8.87 -12.94 10.04
N LEU A 138 7.89 -13.19 9.16
CA LEU A 138 6.73 -14.01 9.48
C LEU A 138 6.92 -15.43 8.95
N SER A 139 6.75 -16.42 9.83
CA SER A 139 6.91 -17.85 9.54
C SER A 139 5.75 -18.42 8.73
N VAL A 140 5.64 -17.99 7.47
CA VAL A 140 4.59 -18.44 6.53
C VAL A 140 5.20 -19.39 5.51
N SER A 141 4.62 -20.58 5.37
CA SER A 141 4.93 -21.55 4.31
C SER A 141 3.98 -21.41 3.12
N GLU A 142 4.31 -22.05 1.99
CA GLU A 142 3.42 -22.10 0.83
C GLU A 142 2.09 -22.79 1.15
N ASN A 143 2.13 -23.73 2.10
CA ASN A 143 0.92 -24.39 2.57
C ASN A 143 0.04 -23.40 3.30
N ASP A 144 0.57 -22.44 4.07
CA ASP A 144 -0.20 -21.45 4.83
C ASP A 144 -0.92 -20.41 3.96
N VAL A 145 -0.63 -20.40 2.65
CA VAL A 145 -1.24 -19.47 1.69
C VAL A 145 -2.42 -20.12 0.97
N CYS A 146 -3.61 -19.53 1.16
CA CYS A 146 -4.82 -19.82 0.40
C CYS A 146 -5.02 -18.75 -0.68
N LEU A 147 -4.88 -19.12 -1.96
CA LEU A 147 -5.30 -18.28 -3.07
C LEU A 147 -6.83 -18.34 -3.20
N ILE A 148 -7.49 -17.19 -3.06
CA ILE A 148 -8.95 -17.11 -3.04
C ILE A 148 -9.49 -15.98 -3.93
N SER A 149 -10.77 -16.06 -4.22
CA SER A 149 -11.55 -14.94 -4.75
C SER A 149 -12.85 -14.86 -3.97
N LEU A 150 -12.93 -13.89 -3.06
CA LEU A 150 -14.12 -13.66 -2.24
C LEU A 150 -15.30 -13.12 -3.06
N ARG A 151 -15.07 -12.63 -4.29
CA ARG A 151 -16.13 -12.19 -5.20
C ARG A 151 -16.82 -13.35 -5.92
N SER A 152 -16.08 -14.43 -6.17
CA SER A 152 -16.58 -15.61 -6.89
C SER A 152 -16.78 -16.82 -5.97
N ASP A 153 -16.73 -16.59 -4.64
CA ASP A 153 -16.76 -17.62 -3.59
C ASP A 153 -15.73 -18.76 -3.78
N LEU A 154 -14.69 -18.51 -4.57
CA LEU A 154 -13.65 -19.49 -4.86
C LEU A 154 -12.87 -19.83 -3.59
N ASN A 155 -12.89 -21.11 -3.22
CA ASN A 155 -12.17 -21.71 -2.09
C ASN A 155 -12.58 -21.21 -0.69
N VAL A 156 -13.73 -20.56 -0.52
CA VAL A 156 -14.14 -20.02 0.79
C VAL A 156 -14.38 -21.14 1.82
N ASP A 157 -15.16 -22.16 1.49
CA ASP A 157 -15.47 -23.27 2.44
C ASP A 157 -14.21 -24.02 2.90
N ARG A 158 -13.24 -24.16 1.99
CA ARG A 158 -11.93 -24.74 2.28
C ARG A 158 -11.17 -23.89 3.30
N VAL A 159 -11.22 -22.57 3.16
CA VAL A 159 -10.58 -21.65 4.12
C VAL A 159 -11.23 -21.75 5.49
N VAL A 160 -12.57 -21.76 5.56
CA VAL A 160 -13.29 -21.86 6.84
C VAL A 160 -12.95 -23.17 7.55
N SER A 161 -13.00 -24.30 6.83
CA SER A 161 -12.64 -25.61 7.38
C SER A 161 -11.21 -25.65 7.92
N ARG A 162 -10.29 -25.02 7.19
CA ARG A 162 -8.89 -24.94 7.56
C ARG A 162 -8.67 -24.05 8.78
N MET A 163 -9.31 -22.89 8.84
CA MET A 163 -9.28 -21.98 9.98
C MET A 163 -9.76 -22.70 11.25
N GLN A 164 -10.87 -23.45 11.17
CA GLN A 164 -11.39 -24.23 12.30
C GLN A 164 -10.40 -25.30 12.77
N LYS A 165 -9.73 -25.99 11.84
CA LYS A 165 -8.69 -26.97 12.19
C LYS A 165 -7.45 -26.29 12.79
N GLU A 166 -7.03 -25.16 12.25
CA GLU A 166 -5.76 -24.53 12.59
C GLU A 166 -5.81 -23.70 13.87
N ARG A 167 -6.98 -23.20 14.28
CA ARG A 167 -7.14 -22.39 15.50
C ARG A 167 -6.94 -23.20 16.78
N GLN A 168 -7.11 -24.52 16.76
CA GLN A 168 -6.87 -25.41 17.91
C GLN A 168 -7.56 -24.97 19.22
N GLY A 169 -8.75 -24.37 19.14
CA GLY A 169 -9.49 -23.86 20.31
C GLY A 169 -9.17 -22.40 20.69
N HIS A 170 -8.18 -21.76 20.06
CA HIS A 170 -7.83 -20.37 20.28
C HIS A 170 -8.73 -19.39 19.51
N ASP A 171 -8.65 -18.12 19.90
CA ASP A 171 -9.24 -17.00 19.19
C ASP A 171 -8.71 -16.88 17.76
N VAL A 172 -9.50 -16.22 16.91
CA VAL A 172 -9.14 -15.93 15.53
C VAL A 172 -9.21 -14.42 15.29
N TYR A 173 -8.13 -13.81 14.81
CA TYR A 173 -8.13 -12.39 14.44
C TYR A 173 -8.03 -12.26 12.92
N VAL A 174 -9.04 -11.65 12.30
CA VAL A 174 -9.07 -11.37 10.86
C VAL A 174 -8.49 -9.99 10.62
N ILE A 175 -7.32 -9.92 9.99
CA ILE A 175 -6.54 -8.69 9.81
C ILE A 175 -6.14 -8.43 8.36
N GLY A 176 -5.72 -7.20 8.06
CA GLY A 176 -5.24 -6.79 6.74
C GLY A 176 -5.67 -5.37 6.37
N ALA A 177 -5.14 -4.87 5.26
CA ALA A 177 -5.44 -3.51 4.78
C ALA A 177 -6.93 -3.28 4.49
N ALA A 178 -7.36 -2.02 4.53
CA ALA A 178 -8.67 -1.65 4.02
C ALA A 178 -8.84 -2.14 2.56
N GLY A 179 -10.02 -2.62 2.19
CA GLY A 179 -10.27 -3.15 0.84
C GLY A 179 -9.58 -4.48 0.49
N ALA A 180 -8.87 -5.13 1.43
CA ALA A 180 -8.28 -6.47 1.23
C ALA A 180 -9.35 -7.56 1.06
N GLY A 181 -10.54 -7.35 1.65
CA GLY A 181 -11.69 -8.26 1.56
C GLY A 181 -12.13 -8.88 2.88
N LYS A 182 -11.62 -8.43 4.04
CA LYS A 182 -11.97 -8.94 5.38
C LYS A 182 -13.48 -9.07 5.60
N THR A 183 -14.24 -7.98 5.43
CA THR A 183 -15.70 -7.98 5.59
C THR A 183 -16.41 -8.94 4.63
N ILE A 184 -15.90 -9.10 3.40
CA ILE A 184 -16.47 -10.07 2.44
C ILE A 184 -16.22 -11.49 2.94
N PHE A 185 -15.02 -11.76 3.45
CA PHE A 185 -14.68 -13.06 4.06
C PHE A 185 -15.55 -13.36 5.27
N VAL A 186 -15.72 -12.40 6.19
CA VAL A 186 -16.55 -12.55 7.39
C VAL A 186 -18.01 -12.78 7.02
N ASN A 187 -18.55 -12.01 6.07
CA ASN A 187 -19.90 -12.24 5.57
C ASN A 187 -20.04 -13.63 4.94
N ALA A 188 -19.03 -14.08 4.19
CA ALA A 188 -19.05 -15.41 3.59
C ALA A 188 -19.00 -16.52 4.64
N PHE A 189 -18.19 -16.35 5.69
CA PHE A 189 -18.16 -17.23 6.87
C PHE A 189 -19.52 -17.29 7.57
N LEU A 190 -20.18 -16.14 7.75
CA LEU A 190 -21.48 -16.07 8.43
C LEU A 190 -22.61 -16.79 7.70
N ARG A 191 -22.52 -17.00 6.37
CA ARG A 191 -23.57 -17.70 5.60
C ARG A 191 -23.76 -19.15 5.99
N SER A 192 -22.69 -19.84 6.42
CA SER A 192 -22.73 -21.25 6.84
C SER A 192 -22.44 -21.44 8.33
N TYR A 193 -22.30 -20.34 9.07
CA TYR A 193 -22.00 -20.37 10.49
C TYR A 193 -23.29 -20.54 11.32
N ALA A 194 -23.33 -21.61 12.11
CA ALA A 194 -24.32 -21.79 13.17
C ALA A 194 -23.65 -21.49 14.51
N ASN A 195 -24.23 -20.57 15.30
CA ASN A 195 -23.66 -20.19 16.59
C ASN A 195 -23.73 -21.35 17.57
N PRO A 196 -22.59 -21.96 17.96
CA PRO A 196 -22.58 -23.11 18.85
C PRO A 196 -22.64 -22.68 20.33
N SER A 197 -22.73 -21.38 20.60
CA SER A 197 -22.69 -20.79 21.94
C SER A 197 -23.95 -19.97 22.24
N SER A 198 -24.15 -19.65 23.51
CA SER A 198 -25.19 -18.70 23.96
C SER A 198 -24.77 -17.24 23.82
N ARG A 199 -23.52 -16.96 23.42
CA ARG A 199 -23.00 -15.59 23.25
C ARG A 199 -23.51 -14.99 21.96
N ALA A 200 -23.96 -13.74 21.97
CA ALA A 200 -24.44 -13.05 20.77
C ALA A 200 -23.29 -12.60 19.87
N ILE A 201 -23.54 -12.58 18.56
CA ILE A 201 -22.68 -11.88 17.60
C ILE A 201 -22.96 -10.38 17.74
N GLY A 202 -21.91 -9.56 17.81
CA GLY A 202 -22.09 -8.12 17.96
C GLY A 202 -20.85 -7.33 17.60
N ILE A 203 -21.04 -6.02 17.44
CA ILE A 203 -19.97 -5.05 17.26
C ILE A 203 -19.84 -4.27 18.57
N SER A 204 -18.64 -4.20 19.12
CA SER A 204 -18.34 -3.45 20.34
C SER A 204 -16.96 -2.79 20.25
N LYS A 205 -16.69 -1.81 21.13
CA LYS A 205 -15.34 -1.29 21.28
C LYS A 205 -14.45 -2.36 21.90
N TYR A 206 -13.29 -2.60 21.29
CA TYR A 206 -12.32 -3.55 21.81
C TYR A 206 -11.73 -2.99 23.12
N PRO A 207 -11.51 -3.81 24.16
CA PRO A 207 -11.14 -3.35 25.49
C PRO A 207 -9.97 -2.36 25.48
N ARG A 208 -10.14 -1.22 26.16
CA ARG A 208 -9.13 -0.14 26.29
C ARG A 208 -8.74 0.51 24.95
N THR A 209 -9.60 0.43 23.93
CA THR A 209 -9.38 1.06 22.62
C THR A 209 -10.65 1.71 22.08
N GLU A 210 -10.50 2.55 21.06
CA GLU A 210 -11.61 3.11 20.28
C GLU A 210 -11.98 2.25 19.06
N LEU A 211 -11.37 1.07 18.90
CA LEU A 211 -11.63 0.19 17.76
C LEU A 211 -12.95 -0.55 17.91
N SER A 212 -13.89 -0.29 17.01
CA SER A 212 -15.08 -1.11 16.83
C SER A 212 -14.73 -2.43 16.15
N VAL A 213 -14.94 -3.54 16.85
CA VAL A 213 -14.62 -4.91 16.39
C VAL A 213 -15.89 -5.74 16.39
N MET A 214 -16.12 -6.48 15.31
CA MET A 214 -17.16 -7.49 15.28
C MET A 214 -16.63 -8.76 15.95
N THR A 215 -17.35 -9.25 16.96
CA THR A 215 -17.02 -10.49 17.67
C THR A 215 -18.03 -11.56 17.30
N ILE A 216 -17.54 -12.66 16.75
CA ILE A 216 -18.33 -13.85 16.41
C ILE A 216 -17.82 -15.01 17.28
N PRO A 217 -18.60 -15.52 18.25
CA PRO A 217 -18.19 -16.67 19.06
C PRO A 217 -17.80 -17.86 18.18
N LEU A 218 -16.82 -18.67 18.54
CA LEU A 218 -16.51 -19.91 17.80
C LEU A 218 -16.84 -21.16 18.60
N ASP A 219 -16.81 -21.05 19.93
CA ASP A 219 -17.22 -22.07 20.90
C ASP A 219 -17.56 -21.39 22.24
N SER A 220 -17.43 -22.09 23.38
CA SER A 220 -17.71 -21.52 24.70
C SER A 220 -16.70 -20.47 25.16
N SER A 221 -15.46 -20.51 24.67
CA SER A 221 -14.34 -19.72 25.22
C SER A 221 -13.59 -18.89 24.19
N SER A 222 -13.73 -19.16 22.89
CA SER A 222 -13.02 -18.46 21.84
C SER A 222 -13.94 -17.74 20.86
N SER A 223 -13.41 -16.73 20.18
CA SER A 223 -14.14 -15.90 19.23
C SER A 223 -13.29 -15.57 18.00
N LEU A 224 -13.98 -15.26 16.90
CA LEU A 224 -13.43 -14.60 15.72
C LEU A 224 -13.67 -13.10 15.84
N PHE A 225 -12.60 -12.32 15.71
CA PHE A 225 -12.61 -10.86 15.73
C PHE A 225 -12.39 -10.32 14.30
N ASP A 226 -13.41 -9.67 13.73
CA ASP A 226 -13.23 -8.87 12.50
C ASP A 226 -12.75 -7.48 12.87
N THR A 227 -11.60 -7.11 12.32
CA THR A 227 -10.90 -5.88 12.71
C THR A 227 -11.04 -4.81 11.63
N PRO A 228 -11.11 -3.52 12.01
CA PRO A 228 -10.97 -2.42 11.05
C PRO A 228 -9.69 -2.56 10.23
N GLY A 229 -9.74 -2.23 8.94
CA GLY A 229 -8.57 -2.36 8.07
C GLY A 229 -7.48 -1.33 8.39
N THR A 230 -6.22 -1.73 8.23
CA THR A 230 -5.10 -0.78 8.27
C THR A 230 -5.18 0.21 7.11
N SER A 231 -4.54 1.38 7.28
CA SER A 231 -4.64 2.50 6.36
C SER A 231 -4.11 2.15 4.96
N LEU A 232 -4.70 2.80 3.95
CA LEU A 232 -4.26 2.77 2.55
C LEU A 232 -3.62 4.11 2.12
N GLU A 233 -3.21 4.95 3.08
CA GLU A 233 -2.63 6.28 2.82
C GLU A 233 -1.47 6.27 1.82
N ASN A 234 -0.74 5.16 1.71
CA ASN A 234 0.38 5.02 0.79
C ASN A 234 0.00 4.39 -0.57
N SER A 235 -1.29 4.25 -0.87
CA SER A 235 -1.82 3.67 -2.10
C SER A 235 -2.35 4.75 -3.04
N MET A 236 -2.12 4.60 -4.35
CA MET A 236 -2.70 5.49 -5.38
C MET A 236 -4.20 5.69 -5.24
N ILE A 237 -4.92 4.69 -4.72
CA ILE A 237 -6.38 4.70 -4.50
C ILE A 237 -6.83 5.91 -3.66
N THR A 238 -6.05 6.34 -2.68
CA THR A 238 -6.40 7.48 -1.79
C THR A 238 -5.92 8.83 -2.31
N HIS A 239 -5.16 8.85 -3.42
CA HIS A 239 -4.54 10.05 -3.99
C HIS A 239 -5.16 10.50 -5.31
N VAL A 240 -6.28 9.87 -5.70
CA VAL A 240 -6.99 10.14 -6.95
C VAL A 240 -8.47 10.41 -6.70
N ASP A 241 -9.13 11.05 -7.66
CA ASP A 241 -10.58 11.26 -7.59
C ASP A 241 -11.35 9.94 -7.81
N ALA A 242 -12.66 9.95 -7.54
CA ALA A 242 -13.49 8.76 -7.63
C ALA A 242 -13.56 8.15 -9.04
N SER A 243 -13.44 8.96 -10.10
CA SER A 243 -13.39 8.47 -11.48
C SER A 243 -12.09 7.73 -11.78
N ASP A 244 -10.96 8.33 -11.42
CA ASP A 244 -9.64 7.73 -11.56
C ASP A 244 -9.53 6.47 -10.69
N MET A 245 -10.08 6.49 -9.46
CA MET A 245 -10.12 5.34 -8.56
C MET A 245 -10.81 4.13 -9.21
N LYS A 246 -11.98 4.34 -9.82
CA LYS A 246 -12.73 3.27 -10.51
C LYS A 246 -11.94 2.68 -11.68
N ARG A 247 -11.16 3.52 -12.37
CA ARG A 247 -10.36 3.14 -13.54
C ARG A 247 -9.11 2.34 -13.16
N ILE A 248 -8.40 2.74 -12.09
CA ILE A 248 -7.15 2.10 -11.68
C ILE A 248 -7.37 0.75 -11.00
N LEU A 249 -8.54 0.55 -10.39
CA LEU A 249 -8.92 -0.71 -9.75
C LEU A 249 -9.42 -1.74 -10.78
N PRO A 250 -8.77 -2.91 -10.91
CA PRO A 250 -9.23 -3.93 -11.84
C PRO A 250 -10.61 -4.47 -11.46
N GLN A 251 -11.52 -4.55 -12.44
CA GLN A 251 -12.84 -5.18 -12.28
C GLN A 251 -12.94 -6.55 -12.98
N SER A 252 -11.98 -6.86 -13.84
CA SER A 252 -11.89 -8.11 -14.60
C SER A 252 -10.44 -8.58 -14.66
N GLU A 253 -10.22 -9.79 -15.19
CA GLU A 253 -8.89 -10.36 -15.41
C GLU A 253 -7.98 -9.35 -16.13
N ILE A 254 -6.87 -8.97 -15.48
CA ILE A 254 -5.91 -8.04 -16.07
C ILE A 254 -5.12 -8.71 -17.18
N LYS A 255 -4.89 -7.99 -18.28
CA LYS A 255 -4.08 -8.46 -19.40
C LYS A 255 -2.64 -7.98 -19.24
N ALA A 256 -1.68 -8.89 -19.43
CA ALA A 256 -0.27 -8.54 -19.53
C ALA A 256 -0.05 -7.74 -20.82
N ARG A 257 0.27 -6.46 -20.70
CA ARG A 257 0.55 -5.58 -21.85
C ARG A 257 2.06 -5.50 -22.08
N SER A 258 2.51 -5.88 -23.28
CA SER A 258 3.93 -5.95 -23.58
C SER A 258 4.44 -4.66 -24.19
N TYR A 259 5.51 -4.12 -23.63
CA TYR A 259 6.23 -2.96 -24.15
C TYR A 259 7.72 -3.26 -24.19
N SER A 260 8.49 -2.41 -24.85
CA SER A 260 9.94 -2.45 -24.81
C SER A 260 10.45 -1.02 -24.62
N LEU A 261 11.24 -0.80 -23.59
CA LEU A 261 11.82 0.50 -23.25
C LEU A 261 13.29 0.52 -23.62
N SER A 262 13.68 1.56 -24.34
CA SER A 262 15.06 1.94 -24.62
C SER A 262 15.46 3.06 -23.67
N LYS A 263 16.77 3.36 -23.59
CA LYS A 263 17.28 4.44 -22.73
C LYS A 263 16.55 5.76 -23.03
N GLY A 264 16.01 6.39 -21.99
CA GLY A 264 15.23 7.62 -22.04
C GLY A 264 13.75 7.41 -22.40
N GLU A 265 13.29 6.21 -22.76
CA GLU A 265 11.86 5.98 -23.02
C GLU A 265 11.10 5.73 -21.72
N LYS A 266 9.86 6.22 -21.64
CA LYS A 266 8.97 6.02 -20.49
C LYS A 266 7.57 5.54 -20.88
N LEU A 267 6.96 4.76 -19.99
CA LEU A 267 5.52 4.47 -19.99
C LEU A 267 4.82 5.45 -19.07
N ILE A 268 3.82 6.16 -19.58
CA ILE A 268 2.94 7.03 -18.82
C ILE A 268 1.63 6.26 -18.60
N LEU A 269 1.17 6.22 -17.35
CA LEU A 269 0.06 5.40 -16.90
C LEU A 269 -1.09 6.28 -16.41
N GLY A 270 -2.31 5.94 -16.84
CA GLY A 270 -3.55 6.44 -16.28
C GLY A 270 -3.75 7.94 -16.47
N ASP A 271 -3.56 8.48 -17.67
CA ASP A 271 -3.66 9.92 -17.94
C ASP A 271 -2.84 10.75 -16.97
N ASP A 272 -1.53 10.43 -16.92
CA ASP A 272 -0.52 11.17 -16.17
C ASP A 272 -0.55 10.95 -14.64
N LEU A 273 -1.13 9.85 -14.17
CA LEU A 273 -1.10 9.48 -12.74
C LEU A 273 0.28 8.97 -12.29
N ALA A 274 1.02 8.31 -13.18
CA ALA A 274 2.39 7.88 -12.92
C ALA A 274 3.17 7.68 -14.22
N SER A 275 4.50 7.60 -14.12
CA SER A 275 5.32 7.12 -15.24
C SER A 275 6.53 6.30 -14.78
N ILE A 276 6.97 5.38 -15.63
CA ILE A 276 8.16 4.55 -15.41
C ILE A 276 9.09 4.72 -16.61
N GLU A 277 10.28 5.27 -16.37
CA GLU A 277 11.30 5.61 -17.36
C GLU A 277 12.52 4.72 -17.19
N LEU A 278 13.07 4.23 -18.31
CA LEU A 278 14.36 3.54 -18.31
C LEU A 278 15.49 4.57 -18.47
N LEU A 279 16.19 4.91 -17.38
CA LEU A 279 17.31 5.87 -17.41
C LEU A 279 18.60 5.28 -17.96
N ASN A 280 18.87 4.01 -17.62
CA ASN A 280 20.11 3.34 -18.01
C ASN A 280 19.92 1.82 -18.13
N GLY A 281 20.75 1.20 -18.97
CA GLY A 281 20.72 -0.23 -19.27
C GLY A 281 20.34 -0.55 -20.71
N ALA A 282 20.41 -1.83 -21.06
CA ALA A 282 20.02 -2.32 -22.38
C ALA A 282 18.51 -2.13 -22.64
N ARG A 283 18.12 -2.16 -23.91
CA ARG A 283 16.70 -2.17 -24.29
C ARG A 283 15.98 -3.30 -23.56
N THR A 284 15.00 -2.93 -22.75
CA THR A 284 14.37 -3.82 -21.78
C THR A 284 12.92 -4.09 -22.17
N PRO A 285 12.58 -5.32 -22.57
CA PRO A 285 11.20 -5.78 -22.65
C PRO A 285 10.55 -5.74 -21.26
N VAL A 286 9.34 -5.18 -21.18
CA VAL A 286 8.56 -5.09 -19.94
C VAL A 286 7.14 -5.61 -20.17
N LYS A 287 6.60 -6.38 -19.22
CA LYS A 287 5.18 -6.73 -19.16
C LYS A 287 4.51 -5.87 -18.09
N LEU A 288 3.56 -5.04 -18.49
CA LEU A 288 2.76 -4.19 -17.60
C LEU A 288 1.50 -4.94 -17.14
N TYR A 289 1.28 -4.92 -15.82
CA TYR A 289 0.12 -5.49 -15.14
C TYR A 289 -0.59 -4.41 -14.33
N CYS A 290 -1.71 -3.93 -14.84
CA CYS A 290 -2.60 -2.96 -14.19
C CYS A 290 -4.03 -3.15 -14.73
N SER A 291 -5.02 -2.45 -14.16
CA SER A 291 -6.40 -2.46 -14.67
C SER A 291 -6.44 -2.19 -16.17
N ASN A 292 -7.26 -2.95 -16.91
CA ASN A 292 -7.37 -2.84 -18.37
C ASN A 292 -7.83 -1.44 -18.82
N GLU A 293 -8.54 -0.71 -17.95
CA GLU A 293 -9.03 0.64 -18.19
C GLU A 293 -7.96 1.74 -17.98
N VAL A 294 -6.80 1.40 -17.42
CA VAL A 294 -5.68 2.34 -17.29
C VAL A 294 -5.10 2.61 -18.67
N SER A 295 -5.14 3.87 -19.11
CA SER A 295 -4.53 4.31 -20.36
C SER A 295 -3.00 4.19 -20.25
N VAL A 296 -2.34 3.86 -21.36
CA VAL A 296 -0.87 3.73 -21.40
C VAL A 296 -0.36 4.38 -22.67
N SER A 297 0.55 5.34 -22.51
CA SER A 297 1.28 5.94 -23.62
C SER A 297 2.78 5.79 -23.44
N LYS A 298 3.48 5.46 -24.51
CA LYS A 298 4.95 5.38 -24.53
C LYS A 298 5.50 6.67 -25.15
N ARG A 299 6.45 7.32 -24.48
CA ARG A 299 7.09 8.56 -24.98
C ARG A 299 8.60 8.51 -24.78
N LEU A 300 9.33 9.25 -25.61
CA LEU A 300 10.75 9.55 -25.38
C LEU A 300 10.84 10.67 -24.33
N GLY A 301 11.65 10.46 -23.30
CA GLY A 301 12.02 11.45 -22.30
C GLY A 301 12.91 12.50 -22.96
N THR A 302 12.35 13.68 -23.25
CA THR A 302 13.15 14.85 -23.57
C THR A 302 13.82 15.37 -22.30
N LYS A 303 14.97 16.05 -22.47
CA LYS A 303 15.89 16.50 -21.39
C LYS A 303 15.18 16.87 -20.08
N ILE A 304 15.75 16.33 -19.00
CA ILE A 304 15.25 16.03 -17.65
C ILE A 304 14.57 17.17 -16.86
N GLU A 305 14.49 18.40 -17.34
CA GLU A 305 13.98 19.53 -16.55
C GLU A 305 12.77 20.22 -17.20
N ASP A 306 12.79 20.47 -18.52
CA ASP A 306 11.71 21.21 -19.20
C ASP A 306 10.41 20.39 -19.37
N ALA A 307 10.52 19.08 -19.54
CA ALA A 307 9.35 18.23 -19.72
C ALA A 307 8.57 18.04 -18.43
N PHE A 308 9.23 18.07 -17.26
CA PHE A 308 8.55 17.90 -15.97
C PHE A 308 7.82 19.18 -15.55
N TYR A 309 8.44 20.36 -15.69
CA TYR A 309 7.75 21.63 -15.44
C TYR A 309 6.59 21.84 -16.42
N ARG A 310 6.77 21.59 -17.72
CA ARG A 310 5.66 21.68 -18.70
C ARG A 310 4.56 20.64 -18.48
N PHE A 311 4.89 19.46 -17.95
CA PHE A 311 3.93 18.39 -17.65
C PHE A 311 3.16 18.67 -16.36
N ALA A 312 3.82 19.14 -15.32
CA ALA A 312 3.19 19.64 -14.11
C ALA A 312 2.32 20.88 -14.40
N ASP A 313 2.78 21.78 -15.27
CA ASP A 313 2.04 22.97 -15.69
C ASP A 313 0.85 22.62 -16.60
N GLN A 314 0.95 21.62 -17.50
CA GLN A 314 -0.20 21.13 -18.27
C GLN A 314 -1.27 20.46 -17.39
N ILE A 315 -0.87 19.72 -16.35
CA ILE A 315 -1.79 19.13 -15.38
C ILE A 315 -2.44 20.22 -14.52
N ARG A 316 -1.67 21.23 -14.07
CA ARG A 316 -2.20 22.41 -13.37
C ARG A 316 -3.20 23.19 -14.21
N ALA A 317 -2.87 23.42 -15.49
CA ALA A 317 -3.73 24.17 -16.42
C ALA A 317 -5.02 23.44 -16.81
N LYS A 318 -5.06 22.09 -16.72
CA LYS A 318 -6.28 21.30 -17.00
C LYS A 318 -7.13 20.98 -15.77
N ARG A 319 -6.55 21.04 -14.56
CA ARG A 319 -7.24 20.71 -13.30
C ARG A 319 -7.20 21.90 -12.33
N GLU A 320 -7.84 23.01 -12.70
CA GLU A 320 -8.06 24.19 -11.83
C GLU A 320 -8.89 23.90 -10.55
N LYS A 321 -9.17 22.63 -10.21
CA LYS A 321 -9.96 22.26 -9.02
C LYS A 321 -9.24 21.38 -7.99
N ASN A 322 -7.97 21.01 -8.18
CA ASN A 322 -7.27 20.19 -7.18
C ASN A 322 -5.83 20.70 -6.87
N PRO A 323 -5.64 21.45 -5.78
CA PRO A 323 -4.34 22.03 -5.39
C PRO A 323 -3.26 21.02 -4.96
N SER A 324 -3.55 19.71 -4.89
CA SER A 324 -2.70 18.70 -4.23
C SER A 324 -1.87 17.80 -5.17
N ALA A 325 -1.78 18.12 -6.47
CA ALA A 325 -1.11 17.26 -7.46
C ALA A 325 0.43 17.39 -7.46
N ASP A 326 1.08 17.27 -6.31
CA ASP A 326 2.53 17.10 -6.24
C ASP A 326 2.91 15.67 -6.63
N PHE A 327 4.04 15.51 -7.33
CA PHE A 327 4.61 14.21 -7.71
C PHE A 327 5.97 14.04 -7.05
N ASP A 328 6.24 12.82 -6.60
CA ASP A 328 7.57 12.35 -6.23
C ASP A 328 8.24 11.66 -7.42
N ALA A 329 9.57 11.71 -7.45
CA ALA A 329 10.39 10.99 -8.42
C ALA A 329 11.41 10.13 -7.68
N PHE A 330 11.38 8.83 -7.93
CA PHE A 330 12.29 7.87 -7.32
C PHE A 330 13.16 7.21 -8.40
N GLU A 331 14.46 7.17 -8.17
CA GLU A 331 15.39 6.42 -9.01
C GLU A 331 15.82 5.15 -8.30
N THR A 332 15.80 4.04 -9.02
CA THR A 332 16.20 2.74 -8.48
C THR A 332 17.02 1.98 -9.50
N LYS A 333 18.22 1.55 -9.09
CA LYS A 333 19.07 0.65 -9.84
C LYS A 333 18.79 -0.77 -9.37
N ILE A 334 18.43 -1.65 -10.30
CA ILE A 334 18.06 -3.03 -10.00
C ILE A 334 19.27 -3.91 -10.26
N GLU A 335 20.01 -4.22 -9.20
CA GLU A 335 21.27 -4.98 -9.30
C GLU A 335 21.01 -6.49 -9.33
N GLU A 336 19.92 -6.94 -8.72
CA GLU A 336 19.65 -8.36 -8.58
C GLU A 336 19.13 -8.95 -9.89
N LYS A 337 19.83 -9.99 -10.38
CA LYS A 337 19.50 -10.71 -11.62
C LYS A 337 18.18 -11.47 -11.52
N GLY A 338 17.60 -11.80 -12.66
CA GLY A 338 16.39 -12.60 -12.79
C GLY A 338 15.15 -11.76 -13.12
N GLU A 339 13.98 -12.37 -13.03
CA GLU A 339 12.71 -11.66 -13.27
C GLU A 339 12.35 -10.83 -12.04
N ARG A 340 12.11 -9.53 -12.28
CA ARG A 340 11.87 -8.53 -11.25
C ARG A 340 10.60 -7.76 -11.54
N ASP A 341 9.94 -7.36 -10.46
CA ASP A 341 8.83 -6.42 -10.51
C ASP A 341 9.28 -5.05 -10.00
N ILE A 342 8.77 -3.99 -10.62
CA ILE A 342 8.68 -2.65 -10.04
C ILE A 342 7.20 -2.28 -10.00
N GLY A 343 6.67 -2.04 -8.82
CA GLY A 343 5.26 -1.76 -8.61
C GLY A 343 4.99 -0.40 -7.99
N ILE A 344 3.81 0.12 -8.32
CA ILE A 344 3.21 1.34 -7.80
C ILE A 344 1.95 0.91 -7.03
N GLU A 345 1.95 1.15 -5.72
CA GLU A 345 0.85 0.69 -4.87
C GLU A 345 -0.49 1.29 -5.31
N GLY A 346 -1.49 0.44 -5.49
CA GLY A 346 -2.83 0.83 -5.94
C GLY A 346 -2.98 1.07 -7.46
N LEU A 347 -1.91 1.01 -8.26
CA LEU A 347 -1.97 1.22 -9.71
C LEU A 347 -1.61 -0.03 -10.52
N GLY A 348 -0.52 -0.70 -10.17
CA GLY A 348 -0.03 -1.88 -10.91
C GLY A 348 1.49 -2.03 -10.85
N TRP A 349 2.04 -2.90 -11.69
CA TRP A 349 3.48 -3.14 -11.74
C TRP A 349 3.96 -3.47 -13.15
N ILE A 350 5.24 -3.26 -13.40
CA ILE A 350 5.96 -3.82 -14.54
C ILE A 350 6.76 -5.05 -14.08
N CYS A 351 6.84 -6.05 -14.94
CA CYS A 351 7.71 -7.20 -14.80
C CYS A 351 8.74 -7.20 -15.94
N PHE A 352 10.01 -7.43 -15.63
CA PHE A 352 11.10 -7.44 -16.61
C PHE A 352 12.24 -8.35 -16.17
N ARG A 353 13.14 -8.68 -17.10
CA ARG A 353 14.37 -9.41 -16.78
C ARG A 353 15.47 -8.42 -16.42
N SER A 354 15.91 -8.46 -15.17
CA SER A 354 16.95 -7.58 -14.66
C SER A 354 18.34 -7.99 -15.17
N ALA A 355 19.08 -6.97 -15.60
CA ALA A 355 20.46 -6.97 -16.04
C ALA A 355 21.17 -5.67 -15.64
N GLY A 356 20.82 -5.09 -14.48
CA GLY A 356 21.45 -3.86 -13.98
C GLY A 356 20.81 -2.56 -14.47
N GLN A 357 19.54 -2.59 -14.89
CA GLN A 357 18.83 -1.39 -15.35
C GLN A 357 18.60 -0.38 -14.21
N THR A 358 18.56 0.90 -14.58
CA THR A 358 18.13 1.99 -13.69
C THR A 358 16.80 2.54 -14.20
N PHE A 359 15.80 2.56 -13.33
CA PHE A 359 14.49 3.14 -13.62
C PHE A 359 14.26 4.41 -12.80
N ARG A 360 13.57 5.38 -13.40
CA ARG A 360 12.95 6.49 -12.69
C ARG A 360 11.44 6.31 -12.69
N ILE A 361 10.83 6.43 -11.52
CA ILE A 361 9.40 6.31 -11.33
C ILE A 361 8.88 7.66 -10.84
N TYR A 362 7.98 8.26 -11.61
CA TYR A 362 7.21 9.42 -11.20
C TYR A 362 5.85 8.96 -10.72
N VAL A 363 5.43 9.39 -9.54
CA VAL A 363 4.16 9.00 -8.95
C VAL A 363 3.61 10.15 -8.11
N ARG A 364 2.30 10.20 -7.86
CA ARG A 364 1.75 11.18 -6.91
C ARG A 364 2.46 11.04 -5.57
N LYS A 365 2.74 12.18 -4.98
CA LYS A 365 3.31 12.26 -3.65
C LYS A 365 2.44 11.54 -2.64
N GLY A 366 3.05 10.78 -1.75
CA GLY A 366 2.31 9.93 -0.82
C GLY A 366 2.34 8.45 -1.17
N VAL A 367 2.59 8.11 -2.44
CA VAL A 367 2.37 6.76 -2.96
C VAL A 367 3.63 5.93 -2.84
N SER A 368 3.47 4.72 -2.31
CA SER A 368 4.57 3.78 -2.13
C SER A 368 4.93 3.05 -3.42
N LEU A 369 6.21 2.71 -3.53
CA LEU A 369 6.77 1.91 -4.59
C LEU A 369 7.42 0.66 -4.01
N TYR A 370 7.43 -0.43 -4.76
CA TYR A 370 8.19 -1.62 -4.39
C TYR A 370 8.99 -2.16 -5.56
N SER A 371 10.07 -2.85 -5.24
CA SER A 371 10.79 -3.71 -6.17
C SER A 371 11.05 -5.06 -5.54
N GLY A 372 11.08 -6.12 -6.36
CA GLY A 372 11.25 -7.47 -5.83
C GLY A 372 11.27 -8.57 -6.87
N ASN A 373 11.20 -9.82 -6.40
CA ASN A 373 10.99 -10.99 -7.27
C ASN A 373 9.70 -10.81 -8.06
N ALA A 374 9.68 -11.31 -9.30
CA ALA A 374 8.47 -11.31 -10.10
C ALA A 374 7.33 -12.10 -9.44
N LYS A 375 6.16 -11.46 -9.31
CA LYS A 375 4.91 -12.07 -8.87
C LYS A 375 4.36 -13.02 -9.92
N ILE A 376 4.48 -12.67 -11.19
CA ILE A 376 4.09 -13.50 -12.34
C ILE A 376 5.31 -13.66 -13.23
N LYS A 377 5.69 -14.91 -13.51
CA LYS A 377 6.84 -15.19 -14.37
C LYS A 377 6.58 -14.80 -15.83
N ILE A 378 7.61 -14.29 -16.49
CA ILE A 378 7.59 -13.95 -17.91
C ILE A 378 7.76 -15.25 -18.70
N LYS A 379 6.65 -15.91 -19.03
CA LYS A 379 6.65 -16.95 -20.08
C LYS A 379 7.00 -16.36 -21.43
#